data_AF-A0A5A7R902-F1
#
_entry.id   AF-A0A5A7R902-F1
#
_cell.length_a   1.000
_cell.length_b   1.000
_cell.length_c   1.000
_cell.angle_alpha   90.00
_cell.angle_beta   90.00
_cell.angle_gamma   90.00
#
_symmetry.space_group_name_H-M   'P 1'
#
loop_
_entity.id
_entity.type
_entity.pdbx_description
1 polymer ?
#
loop_
_entity_poly.entity_id
_entity_poly.type
_entity_poly.pdbx_seq_one_letter_code
_entity_poly.pdbx_strand_id
1 'polypeptide(L)'
;MENDGNNRNDVLPSQALQSLSISPQPQLSVQERFDIVRSIGEECIQEDELQRLLANKPQPICYDGFEPSGRMHIAQGVMKAINVNKLTSAGCKVKIWIADWFAQLNNKMGGDLKKIQVIGQYLIEIWKAVGMNIDGGQVEFLWSSEEINSRAHEYWPLVMDIARRNKLPRIVRCCQIMGRTEQDELSAAQIFYPCMQCADIFFLKADICQLGMDQRKVNVLAREYCDDIKRKNKPIILSHHMLPGLQEGQEKMSKSDPSSSIYMEDEEADVNLKIKKAFCPPKVVEKNPCLEYIKFIIFPWFNEFTVERKPENGGDKTFKNFKDLADDYESGELHPGDLKPALAKALNRILQPVRDHFNSDPKAKDLVKRVKLYPVSNPPYQTTASDVPHRKPTSRSAVGTRLKPSLYSTLTARQIRSSATLNTFSGCTSKSPPWKWYVMLG
;
A
#
# COMPACT_ATOMS: atom_id res chain seq x y z
N MET A 1 45.60 64.63 26.90
CA MET A 1 44.47 64.77 27.85
C MET A 1 43.45 63.73 27.44
N GLU A 2 43.56 62.53 28.02
CA GLU A 2 42.59 61.44 27.92
C GLU A 2 41.81 61.37 29.24
N ASN A 3 40.49 61.14 29.20
CA ASN A 3 39.83 60.01 29.88
C ASN A 3 38.29 60.02 29.69
N ASP A 4 37.80 58.88 29.17
CA ASP A 4 36.71 58.01 29.65
C ASP A 4 35.31 58.52 30.05
N GLY A 5 34.28 57.83 29.51
CA GLY A 5 33.43 56.98 30.37
C GLY A 5 31.90 57.19 30.44
N ASN A 6 31.18 56.43 29.61
CA ASN A 6 30.06 55.53 29.95
C ASN A 6 28.65 56.00 30.43
N ASN A 7 27.63 55.55 29.66
CA ASN A 7 26.31 54.96 30.03
C ASN A 7 25.18 55.78 30.71
N ARG A 8 23.99 55.84 30.06
CA ARG A 8 22.73 55.15 30.48
C ARG A 8 21.48 55.54 29.65
N ASN A 9 20.82 54.49 29.14
CA ASN A 9 19.37 54.27 28.99
C ASN A 9 18.46 55.33 28.35
N ASP A 10 18.19 55.17 27.05
CA ASP A 10 16.97 55.66 26.40
C ASP A 10 15.97 54.50 26.20
N VAL A 11 14.81 54.60 26.84
CA VAL A 11 13.61 53.82 26.54
C VAL A 11 12.72 54.69 25.64
N LEU A 12 12.49 54.24 24.41
CA LEU A 12 11.50 54.82 23.49
C LEU A 12 10.30 53.86 23.29
N PRO A 13 9.08 54.40 23.11
CA PRO A 13 7.85 53.68 23.35
C PRO A 13 7.38 52.81 22.17
N SER A 14 6.66 51.75 22.54
CA SER A 14 6.07 50.72 21.68
C SER A 14 5.24 51.28 20.52
N GLN A 15 5.69 51.04 19.29
CA GLN A 15 4.80 51.05 18.13
C GLN A 15 4.12 49.69 18.01
N ALA A 16 2.79 49.73 18.02
CA ALA A 16 1.93 48.58 17.81
C ALA A 16 2.20 47.95 16.43
N LEU A 17 2.72 46.73 16.44
CA LEU A 17 2.68 45.83 15.30
C LEU A 17 1.21 45.53 15.01
N GLN A 18 0.67 46.17 13.98
CA GLN A 18 -0.58 45.76 13.36
C GLN A 18 -0.45 44.30 12.97
N SER A 19 -1.24 43.47 13.64
CA SER A 19 -1.45 42.08 13.30
C SER A 19 -1.92 42.01 11.84
N LEU A 20 -1.04 41.51 10.97
CA LEU A 20 -1.43 41.02 9.65
C LEU A 20 -2.40 39.86 9.90
N SER A 21 -3.68 40.19 9.91
CA SER A 21 -4.78 39.23 9.92
C SER A 21 -4.64 38.34 8.70
N ILE A 22 -4.16 37.12 8.93
CA ILE A 22 -4.24 36.02 7.98
C ILE A 22 -5.73 35.85 7.70
N SER A 23 -6.16 36.21 6.49
CA SER A 23 -7.52 35.97 6.04
C SER A 23 -7.86 34.48 6.26
N PRO A 24 -8.94 34.14 6.97
CA PRO A 24 -9.35 32.74 7.10
C PRO A 24 -9.66 32.22 5.69
N GLN A 25 -8.96 31.18 5.26
CA GLN A 25 -9.38 30.39 4.11
C GLN A 25 -10.85 29.98 4.32
N PRO A 26 -11.72 30.04 3.30
CA PRO A 26 -13.10 29.62 3.44
C PRO A 26 -13.13 28.18 3.96
N GLN A 27 -13.70 27.97 5.14
CA GLN A 27 -13.77 26.65 5.73
C GLN A 27 -14.82 25.84 4.96
N LEU A 28 -14.39 24.81 4.23
CA LEU A 28 -15.30 23.93 3.48
C LEU A 28 -16.43 23.43 4.39
N SER A 29 -17.65 23.43 3.87
CA SER A 29 -18.80 22.84 4.55
C SER A 29 -18.58 21.34 4.76
N VAL A 30 -19.32 20.76 5.72
CA VAL A 30 -19.26 19.30 5.97
C VAL A 30 -19.60 18.50 4.71
N GLN A 31 -20.53 18.99 3.89
CA GLN A 31 -20.92 18.32 2.65
C GLN A 31 -19.80 18.37 1.61
N GLU A 32 -19.17 19.53 1.39
CA GLU A 32 -18.04 19.62 0.44
C GLU A 32 -16.87 18.74 0.87
N ARG A 33 -16.56 18.70 2.17
CA ARG A 33 -15.55 17.79 2.72
C ARG A 33 -15.92 16.33 2.47
N PHE A 34 -17.19 15.97 2.70
CA PHE A 34 -17.69 14.62 2.46
C PHE A 34 -17.56 14.23 0.99
N ASP A 35 -17.99 15.09 0.06
CA ASP A 35 -17.94 14.80 -1.38
C ASP A 35 -16.49 14.60 -1.86
N ILE A 36 -15.56 15.44 -1.40
CA ILE A 36 -14.13 15.31 -1.71
C ILE A 36 -13.58 13.97 -1.19
N VAL A 37 -13.78 13.66 0.10
CA VAL A 37 -13.24 12.44 0.72
C VAL A 37 -13.89 11.21 0.11
N ARG A 38 -15.21 11.22 -0.09
CA ARG A 38 -15.96 10.09 -0.65
C ARG A 38 -15.56 9.80 -2.10
N SER A 39 -15.17 10.81 -2.88
CA SER A 39 -14.69 10.66 -4.26
C SER A 39 -13.42 9.82 -4.42
N ILE A 40 -12.68 9.58 -3.32
CA ILE A 40 -11.44 8.80 -3.31
C ILE A 40 -11.73 7.29 -3.32
N GLY A 41 -12.76 6.88 -2.59
CA GLY A 41 -13.08 5.47 -2.37
C GLY A 41 -13.94 4.89 -3.49
N GLU A 42 -13.61 3.69 -3.93
CA GLU A 42 -14.55 2.82 -4.62
C GLU A 42 -15.63 2.34 -3.63
N GLU A 43 -15.21 2.01 -2.41
CA GLU A 43 -16.08 1.60 -1.30
C GLU A 43 -15.84 2.47 -0.06
N CYS A 44 -16.92 2.76 0.68
CA CYS A 44 -16.86 3.42 1.97
C CYS A 44 -17.68 2.64 3.02
N ILE A 45 -17.05 2.22 4.12
CA ILE A 45 -17.69 1.50 5.24
C ILE A 45 -17.47 2.33 6.53
N GLN A 46 -18.44 3.09 7.02
CA GLN A 46 -19.75 3.40 6.42
C GLN A 46 -19.86 4.91 6.13
N GLU A 47 -20.65 5.28 5.12
CA GLU A 47 -20.80 6.68 4.68
C GLU A 47 -21.43 7.57 5.76
N ASP A 48 -22.39 7.05 6.53
CA ASP A 48 -23.03 7.78 7.63
C ASP A 48 -22.03 8.03 8.79
N GLU A 49 -21.15 7.07 9.06
CA GLU A 49 -20.04 7.22 10.01
C GLU A 49 -19.02 8.26 9.52
N LEU A 50 -18.72 8.29 8.21
CA LEU A 50 -17.84 9.29 7.62
C LEU A 50 -18.43 10.71 7.74
N GLN A 51 -19.71 10.88 7.43
CA GLN A 51 -20.38 12.18 7.55
C GLN A 51 -20.38 12.67 9.00
N ARG A 52 -20.68 11.79 9.96
CA ARG A 52 -20.60 12.11 11.39
C ARG A 52 -19.18 12.43 11.83
N LEU A 53 -18.17 11.70 11.34
CA LEU A 53 -16.77 11.98 11.66
C LEU A 53 -16.37 13.38 11.19
N LEU A 54 -16.68 13.73 9.94
CA LEU A 54 -16.33 15.03 9.36
C LEU A 54 -17.06 16.19 10.05
N ALA A 55 -18.28 15.98 10.51
CA ALA A 55 -19.04 16.96 11.28
C ALA A 55 -18.45 17.22 12.67
N ASN A 56 -17.92 16.19 13.33
CA ASN A 56 -17.57 16.25 14.75
C ASN A 56 -16.05 16.34 15.02
N LYS A 57 -15.20 15.93 14.08
CA LYS A 57 -13.75 15.96 14.23
C LYS A 57 -13.16 16.95 13.21
N PRO A 58 -12.60 18.10 13.66
CA PRO A 58 -12.03 19.10 12.76
C PRO A 58 -10.94 18.52 11.85
N GLN A 59 -10.04 17.70 12.43
CA GLN A 59 -8.92 17.10 11.72
C GLN A 59 -8.90 15.57 11.89
N PRO A 60 -9.65 14.83 11.05
CA PRO A 60 -9.57 13.37 11.01
C PRO A 60 -8.19 12.88 10.59
N ILE A 61 -7.79 11.73 11.10
CA ILE A 61 -6.52 11.06 10.79
C ILE A 61 -6.80 9.95 9.80
N CYS A 62 -6.25 10.10 8.60
CA CYS A 62 -6.20 9.07 7.57
C CYS A 62 -4.84 8.38 7.60
N TYR A 63 -4.79 7.11 7.21
CA TYR A 63 -3.50 6.47 6.93
C TYR A 63 -3.56 5.52 5.73
N ASP A 64 -2.39 5.33 5.12
CA ASP A 64 -2.10 4.26 4.17
C ASP A 64 -0.70 3.70 4.43
N GLY A 65 -0.51 2.40 4.20
CA GLY A 65 0.73 1.68 4.49
C GLY A 65 1.35 1.06 3.25
N PHE A 66 2.67 1.15 3.15
CA PHE A 66 3.44 0.70 1.98
C PHE A 66 4.60 -0.18 2.39
N GLU A 67 4.64 -1.42 1.90
CA GLU A 67 5.82 -2.27 1.96
C GLU A 67 6.92 -1.75 1.02
N PRO A 68 8.10 -1.35 1.53
CA PRO A 68 9.22 -0.95 0.68
C PRO A 68 9.85 -2.18 -0.01
N SER A 69 9.32 -2.52 -1.18
CA SER A 69 9.53 -3.82 -1.84
C SER A 69 10.07 -3.73 -3.27
N GLY A 70 10.52 -2.54 -3.70
CA GLY A 70 11.17 -2.31 -4.99
C GLY A 70 10.79 -0.95 -5.58
N ARG A 71 10.91 -0.83 -6.90
CA ARG A 71 10.50 0.35 -7.66
C ARG A 71 9.01 0.67 -7.41
N MET A 72 8.67 1.96 -7.39
CA MET A 72 7.30 2.43 -7.17
C MET A 72 6.55 2.52 -8.49
N HIS A 73 5.39 1.87 -8.60
CA HIS A 73 4.52 2.02 -9.77
C HIS A 73 3.59 3.23 -9.63
N ILE A 74 3.02 3.69 -10.74
CA ILE A 74 2.28 4.96 -10.83
C ILE A 74 1.09 5.08 -9.87
N ALA A 75 0.38 3.98 -9.57
CA ALA A 75 -0.69 4.01 -8.59
C ALA A 75 -0.19 4.29 -7.14
N GLN A 76 1.00 3.79 -6.79
CA GLN A 76 1.61 4.08 -5.48
C GLN A 76 2.13 5.52 -5.40
N GLY A 77 2.53 6.12 -6.53
CA GLY A 77 3.04 7.49 -6.58
C GLY A 77 1.94 8.52 -6.86
N VAL A 78 1.59 8.68 -8.14
CA VAL A 78 0.67 9.71 -8.64
C VAL A 78 -0.73 9.57 -8.05
N MET A 79 -1.37 8.40 -8.20
CA MET A 79 -2.74 8.20 -7.70
C MET A 79 -2.81 8.38 -6.18
N LYS A 80 -1.78 7.95 -5.46
CA LYS A 80 -1.68 8.21 -4.02
C LYS A 80 -1.53 9.70 -3.71
N ALA A 81 -0.67 10.43 -4.42
CA ALA A 81 -0.52 11.87 -4.23
C ALA A 81 -1.84 12.63 -4.48
N ILE A 82 -2.59 12.27 -5.53
CA ILE A 82 -3.94 12.80 -5.79
C ILE A 82 -4.85 12.57 -4.59
N ASN A 83 -4.94 11.33 -4.10
CA ASN A 83 -5.81 10.98 -2.99
C ASN A 83 -5.41 11.67 -1.69
N VAL A 84 -4.11 11.75 -1.38
CA VAL A 84 -3.59 12.46 -0.21
C VAL A 84 -3.90 13.95 -0.30
N ASN A 85 -3.71 14.58 -1.46
CA ASN A 85 -3.99 16.00 -1.65
C ASN A 85 -5.49 16.32 -1.50
N LYS A 86 -6.38 15.41 -1.94
CA LYS A 86 -7.82 15.52 -1.67
C LYS A 86 -8.15 15.40 -0.18
N LEU A 87 -7.52 14.46 0.54
CA LEU A 87 -7.72 14.32 1.98
C LEU A 87 -7.26 15.57 2.75
N THR A 88 -6.07 16.08 2.43
CA THR A 88 -5.52 17.26 3.10
C THR A 88 -6.31 18.53 2.78
N SER A 89 -6.80 18.68 1.53
CA SER A 89 -7.71 19.80 1.18
C SER A 89 -9.06 19.72 1.91
N ALA A 90 -9.54 18.51 2.24
CA ALA A 90 -10.71 18.30 3.09
C ALA A 90 -10.41 18.42 4.60
N GLY A 91 -9.23 18.89 4.99
CA GLY A 91 -8.82 19.12 6.38
C GLY A 91 -8.42 17.86 7.15
N CYS A 92 -8.10 16.75 6.46
CA CYS A 92 -7.60 15.55 7.11
C CYS A 92 -6.08 15.63 7.29
N LYS A 93 -5.60 15.04 8.40
CA LYS A 93 -4.20 14.70 8.58
C LYS A 93 -3.95 13.31 8.00
N VAL A 94 -2.87 13.13 7.26
CA VAL A 94 -2.53 11.88 6.58
C VAL A 94 -1.23 11.32 7.12
N LYS A 95 -1.24 10.05 7.51
CA LYS A 95 -0.04 9.30 7.89
C LYS A 95 0.31 8.31 6.79
N ILE A 96 1.50 8.46 6.21
CA ILE A 96 2.08 7.49 5.29
C ILE A 96 2.97 6.56 6.11
N TRP A 97 2.51 5.32 6.25
CA TRP A 97 3.18 4.28 7.04
C TRP A 97 4.18 3.53 6.17
N ILE A 98 5.47 3.80 6.38
CA ILE A 98 6.58 3.08 5.74
C ILE A 98 6.77 1.75 6.47
N ALA A 99 6.14 0.72 5.93
CA ALA A 99 5.95 -0.57 6.57
C ALA A 99 7.20 -1.47 6.39
N ASP A 100 8.34 -1.03 6.90
CA ASP A 100 9.64 -1.70 6.75
C ASP A 100 9.72 -3.05 7.47
N TRP A 101 9.20 -3.17 8.68
CA TRP A 101 9.06 -4.48 9.35
C TRP A 101 8.08 -5.39 8.62
N PHE A 102 7.00 -4.85 8.07
CA PHE A 102 6.03 -5.62 7.30
C PHE A 102 6.65 -6.18 6.02
N ALA A 103 7.41 -5.37 5.29
CA ALA A 103 8.17 -5.84 4.13
C ALA A 103 9.17 -6.93 4.52
N GLN A 104 9.82 -6.83 5.68
CA GLN A 104 10.70 -7.87 6.19
C GLN A 104 9.93 -9.17 6.54
N LEU A 105 8.80 -9.07 7.23
CA LEU A 105 7.92 -10.21 7.58
C LEU A 105 7.38 -10.92 6.33
N ASN A 106 7.15 -10.18 5.24
CA ASN A 106 6.74 -10.73 3.95
C ASN A 106 7.94 -11.12 3.04
N ASN A 107 9.15 -11.20 3.60
CA ASN A 107 10.39 -11.61 2.95
C ASN A 107 10.74 -10.81 1.68
N LYS A 108 10.37 -9.52 1.64
CA LYS A 108 10.78 -8.62 0.56
C LYS A 108 12.29 -8.38 0.64
N MET A 109 12.95 -8.28 -0.51
CA MET A 109 14.42 -8.15 -0.58
C MET A 109 15.19 -9.23 0.20
N GLY A 110 14.62 -10.43 0.34
CA GLY A 110 15.19 -11.52 1.13
C GLY A 110 15.22 -11.24 2.64
N GLY A 111 14.36 -10.35 3.14
CA GLY A 111 14.31 -9.96 4.55
C GLY A 111 15.41 -8.98 4.97
N ASP A 112 16.17 -8.42 4.01
CA ASP A 112 17.24 -7.46 4.26
C ASP A 112 16.66 -6.08 4.60
N LEU A 113 16.53 -5.80 5.91
CA LEU A 113 15.94 -4.57 6.42
C LEU A 113 16.68 -3.32 5.94
N LYS A 114 18.01 -3.39 5.73
CA LYS A 114 18.78 -2.23 5.24
C LYS A 114 18.37 -1.88 3.81
N LYS A 115 18.20 -2.88 2.93
CA LYS A 115 17.70 -2.64 1.56
C LYS A 115 16.27 -2.11 1.56
N ILE A 116 15.41 -2.68 2.42
CA ILE A 116 14.03 -2.21 2.61
C ILE A 116 14.01 -0.74 3.03
N GLN A 117 14.85 -0.33 3.98
CA GLN A 117 14.93 1.06 4.42
C GLN A 117 15.46 2.01 3.33
N VAL A 118 16.43 1.57 2.52
CA VAL A 118 16.86 2.33 1.34
C VAL A 118 15.70 2.53 0.35
N ILE A 119 14.90 1.48 0.10
CA ILE A 119 13.71 1.60 -0.74
C ILE A 119 12.71 2.57 -0.11
N GLY A 120 12.46 2.49 1.21
CA GLY A 120 11.52 3.41 1.88
C GLY A 120 11.91 4.87 1.74
N GLN A 121 13.21 5.19 1.82
CA GLN A 121 13.73 6.54 1.55
C GLN A 121 13.48 6.95 0.10
N TYR A 122 13.73 6.06 -0.86
CA TYR A 122 13.41 6.30 -2.27
C TYR A 122 11.92 6.55 -2.50
N LEU A 123 11.01 5.83 -1.82
CA LEU A 123 9.57 6.05 -1.93
C LEU A 123 9.18 7.45 -1.42
N ILE A 124 9.74 7.88 -0.28
CA ILE A 124 9.52 9.21 0.28
C ILE A 124 9.94 10.32 -0.70
N GLU A 125 11.11 10.18 -1.33
CA GLU A 125 11.59 11.16 -2.30
C GLU A 125 10.68 11.25 -3.53
N ILE A 126 10.07 10.14 -3.98
CA ILE A 126 9.07 10.17 -5.05
C ILE A 126 7.83 10.97 -4.64
N TRP A 127 7.26 10.71 -3.47
CA TRP A 127 6.04 11.40 -3.03
C TRP A 127 6.27 12.91 -2.88
N LYS A 128 7.45 13.31 -2.42
CA LYS A 128 7.86 14.73 -2.42
C LYS A 128 7.92 15.29 -3.84
N ALA A 129 8.66 14.64 -4.74
CA ALA A 129 8.91 15.14 -6.08
C ALA A 129 7.65 15.18 -6.96
N VAL A 130 6.72 14.24 -6.79
CA VAL A 130 5.47 14.21 -7.55
C VAL A 130 4.47 15.26 -7.05
N GLY A 131 4.74 16.01 -5.98
CA GLY A 131 3.83 17.08 -5.53
C GLY A 131 2.73 16.61 -4.57
N MET A 132 3.02 15.62 -3.73
CA MET A 132 2.24 15.41 -2.51
C MET A 132 2.38 16.65 -1.60
N ASN A 133 1.26 17.22 -1.15
CA ASN A 133 1.25 18.45 -0.38
C ASN A 133 1.71 18.21 1.07
N ILE A 134 3.02 18.27 1.28
CA ILE A 134 3.67 18.04 2.57
C ILE A 134 3.91 19.34 3.36
N ASP A 135 3.91 20.50 2.71
CA ASP A 135 4.34 21.78 3.30
C ASP A 135 3.40 22.29 4.39
N GLY A 136 2.13 21.86 4.38
CA GLY A 136 1.12 22.22 5.39
C GLY A 136 1.20 21.41 6.69
N GLY A 137 2.20 20.53 6.86
CA GLY A 137 2.36 19.66 8.03
C GLY A 137 1.22 18.65 8.23
N GLN A 138 0.35 18.50 7.23
CA GLN A 138 -0.78 17.57 7.27
C GLN A 138 -0.36 16.14 6.92
N VAL A 139 0.80 15.95 6.29
CA VAL A 139 1.31 14.64 5.89
C VAL A 139 2.50 14.27 6.75
N GLU A 140 2.45 13.09 7.39
CA GLU A 140 3.54 12.53 8.18
C GLU A 140 4.03 11.23 7.56
N PHE A 141 5.34 11.11 7.32
CA PHE A 141 5.97 9.84 6.98
C PHE A 141 6.46 9.18 8.27
N LEU A 142 5.95 7.99 8.56
CA LEU A 142 6.21 7.27 9.80
C LEU A 142 6.79 5.89 9.48
N TRP A 143 7.90 5.52 10.09
CA TRP A 143 8.55 4.22 9.91
C TRP A 143 8.02 3.20 10.90
N SER A 144 7.60 2.04 10.41
CA SER A 144 6.98 1.03 11.26
C SER A 144 7.90 0.54 12.36
N SER A 145 9.15 0.25 12.03
CA SER A 145 10.15 -0.17 12.99
C SER A 145 10.41 0.90 14.07
N GLU A 146 10.56 2.16 13.69
CA GLU A 146 10.86 3.25 14.63
C GLU A 146 9.69 3.51 15.58
N GLU A 147 8.49 3.69 15.03
CA GLU A 147 7.29 4.01 15.80
C GLU A 147 6.91 2.86 16.74
N ILE A 148 6.93 1.62 16.26
CA ILE A 148 6.62 0.45 17.10
C ILE A 148 7.67 0.31 18.21
N ASN A 149 8.96 0.46 17.94
CA ASN A 149 9.97 0.37 18.99
C ASN A 149 9.82 1.49 20.04
N SER A 150 9.53 2.72 19.62
CA SER A 150 9.37 3.86 20.54
C SER A 150 8.23 3.68 21.54
N ARG A 151 7.18 2.94 21.16
CA ARG A 151 5.98 2.68 21.97
C ARG A 151 5.63 1.19 22.01
N ALA A 152 6.66 0.35 22.13
CA ALA A 152 6.52 -1.11 22.08
C ALA A 152 5.55 -1.67 23.14
N HIS A 153 5.54 -1.03 24.32
CA HIS A 153 4.65 -1.36 25.43
C HIS A 153 3.17 -1.08 25.15
N GLU A 154 2.86 -0.19 24.18
CA GLU A 154 1.48 0.04 23.71
C GLU A 154 1.13 -0.93 22.57
N TYR A 155 2.07 -1.14 21.65
CA TYR A 155 1.82 -1.85 20.40
C TYR A 155 1.66 -3.36 20.56
N TRP A 156 2.62 -4.03 21.21
CA TRP A 156 2.62 -5.50 21.26
C TRP A 156 1.47 -6.09 22.09
N PRO A 157 1.02 -5.50 23.22
CA PRO A 157 -0.19 -5.99 23.90
C PRO A 157 -1.43 -5.95 23.01
N LEU A 158 -1.55 -4.94 22.15
CA LEU A 158 -2.64 -4.80 21.19
C LEU A 158 -2.58 -5.92 20.12
N VAL A 159 -1.40 -6.18 19.54
CA VAL A 159 -1.19 -7.29 18.60
C VAL A 159 -1.60 -8.62 19.24
N MET A 160 -1.19 -8.86 20.48
CA MET A 160 -1.51 -10.10 21.21
C MET A 160 -3.00 -10.20 21.59
N ASP A 161 -3.68 -9.08 21.87
CA ASP A 161 -5.13 -9.05 22.10
C ASP A 161 -5.91 -9.40 20.82
N ILE A 162 -5.52 -8.82 19.69
CA ILE A 162 -6.12 -9.13 18.39
C ILE A 162 -5.92 -10.61 18.06
N ALA A 163 -4.70 -11.12 18.23
CA ALA A 163 -4.37 -12.52 17.96
C ALA A 163 -5.18 -13.48 18.84
N ARG A 164 -5.33 -13.23 20.16
CA ARG A 164 -6.03 -14.16 21.05
C ARG A 164 -7.56 -14.19 20.85
N ARG A 165 -8.14 -13.12 20.32
CA ARG A 165 -9.59 -13.02 20.06
C ARG A 165 -9.99 -13.62 18.72
N ASN A 166 -9.04 -13.83 17.83
CA ASN A 166 -9.29 -14.35 16.49
C ASN A 166 -8.86 -15.80 16.35
N LYS A 167 -9.69 -16.61 15.68
CA LYS A 167 -9.30 -17.97 15.29
C LYS A 167 -8.34 -17.91 14.11
N LEU A 168 -7.39 -18.84 14.06
CA LEU A 168 -6.37 -18.89 12.99
C LEU A 168 -6.94 -18.78 11.56
N PRO A 169 -8.04 -19.48 11.18
CA PRO A 169 -8.62 -19.33 9.84
C PRO A 169 -9.09 -17.90 9.50
N ARG A 170 -9.46 -17.09 10.50
CA ARG A 170 -9.83 -15.68 10.28
C ARG A 170 -8.62 -14.83 9.93
N ILE A 171 -7.47 -15.12 10.53
CA ILE A 171 -6.19 -14.45 10.25
C ILE A 171 -5.62 -14.89 8.91
N VAL A 172 -5.64 -16.20 8.61
CA VAL A 172 -5.18 -16.75 7.32
C VAL A 172 -5.97 -16.17 6.15
N ARG A 173 -7.29 -15.95 6.30
CA ARG A 173 -8.12 -15.26 5.29
C ARG A 173 -7.64 -13.84 4.96
N CYS A 174 -6.95 -13.18 5.88
CA CYS A 174 -6.38 -11.84 5.67
C CYS A 174 -5.02 -11.88 4.98
N CYS A 175 -4.38 -13.02 4.75
CA CYS A 175 -3.05 -13.08 4.14
C CYS A 175 -3.00 -12.53 2.70
N GLN A 176 -4.16 -12.37 2.05
CA GLN A 176 -4.26 -11.69 0.75
C GLN A 176 -3.77 -10.24 0.77
N ILE A 177 -3.83 -9.55 1.91
CA ILE A 177 -3.36 -8.17 2.06
C ILE A 177 -1.86 -8.01 1.76
N MET A 178 -1.09 -9.10 1.91
CA MET A 178 0.36 -9.16 1.63
C MET A 178 0.66 -9.96 0.34
N GLY A 179 -0.36 -10.21 -0.49
CA GLY A 179 -0.24 -10.94 -1.75
C GLY A 179 -0.04 -12.45 -1.60
N ARG A 180 -0.57 -13.04 -0.53
CA ARG A 180 -0.49 -14.48 -0.22
C ARG A 180 -1.87 -15.12 -0.20
N THR A 181 -1.93 -16.42 -0.43
CA THR A 181 -3.16 -17.21 -0.41
C THR A 181 -3.18 -18.18 0.78
N GLU A 182 -4.33 -18.79 1.06
CA GLU A 182 -4.44 -19.79 2.13
C GLU A 182 -3.76 -21.11 1.75
N GLN A 183 -3.47 -21.29 0.47
CA GLN A 183 -2.80 -22.47 -0.09
C GLN A 183 -1.27 -22.34 -0.02
N ASP A 184 -0.74 -21.14 0.24
CA ASP A 184 0.70 -20.92 0.36
C ASP A 184 1.23 -21.52 1.66
N GLU A 185 2.50 -21.96 1.65
CA GLU A 185 3.22 -22.29 2.88
C GLU A 185 3.56 -20.98 3.63
N LEU A 186 2.75 -20.68 4.64
CA LEU A 186 2.89 -19.46 5.45
C LEU A 186 3.83 -19.69 6.63
N SER A 187 4.80 -18.77 6.80
CA SER A 187 5.59 -18.66 8.03
C SER A 187 4.77 -18.07 9.18
N ALA A 188 5.22 -18.30 10.43
CA ALA A 188 4.57 -17.68 11.60
C ALA A 188 4.56 -16.14 11.52
N ALA A 189 5.60 -15.53 10.97
CA ALA A 189 5.68 -14.09 10.71
C ALA A 189 4.50 -13.59 9.85
N GLN A 190 4.11 -14.37 8.85
CA GLN A 190 2.99 -14.06 7.95
C GLN A 190 1.63 -14.25 8.61
N ILE A 191 1.53 -15.02 9.70
CA ILE A 191 0.33 -15.06 10.55
C ILE A 191 0.26 -13.82 11.45
N PHE A 192 1.40 -13.34 11.97
CA PHE A 192 1.43 -12.11 12.77
C PHE A 192 1.18 -10.85 11.95
N TYR A 193 1.54 -10.86 10.65
CA TYR A 193 1.39 -9.71 9.76
C TYR A 193 -0.04 -9.10 9.80
N PRO A 194 -1.15 -9.85 9.55
CA PRO A 194 -2.49 -9.27 9.67
C PRO A 194 -2.86 -8.77 11.06
N CYS A 195 -2.37 -9.42 12.13
CA CYS A 195 -2.58 -8.96 13.50
C CYS A 195 -1.89 -7.61 13.74
N MET A 196 -0.67 -7.46 13.24
CA MET A 196 0.11 -6.21 13.30
C MET A 196 -0.55 -5.10 12.49
N GLN A 197 -0.97 -5.36 11.25
CA GLN A 197 -1.64 -4.33 10.43
C GLN A 197 -3.00 -3.92 11.03
N CYS A 198 -3.73 -4.84 11.67
CA CYS A 198 -4.92 -4.50 12.43
C CYS A 198 -4.58 -3.62 13.65
N ALA A 199 -3.47 -3.91 14.35
CA ALA A 199 -3.01 -3.10 15.47
C ALA A 199 -2.60 -1.67 15.04
N ASP A 200 -1.98 -1.53 13.86
CA ASP A 200 -1.55 -0.23 13.31
C ASP A 200 -2.71 0.78 13.26
N ILE A 201 -3.91 0.35 12.90
CA ILE A 201 -5.10 1.21 12.79
C ILE A 201 -5.36 1.94 14.12
N PHE A 202 -5.27 1.22 15.24
CA PHE A 202 -5.51 1.80 16.57
C PHE A 202 -4.27 2.52 17.10
N PHE A 203 -3.09 1.98 16.85
CA PHE A 203 -1.81 2.54 17.30
C PHE A 203 -1.52 3.91 16.66
N LEU A 204 -1.84 4.05 15.37
CA LEU A 204 -1.76 5.31 14.62
C LEU A 204 -2.94 6.25 14.92
N LYS A 205 -3.95 5.76 15.65
CA LYS A 205 -5.20 6.47 15.94
C LYS A 205 -5.92 6.92 14.67
N ALA A 206 -5.89 6.07 13.64
CA ALA A 206 -6.55 6.35 12.37
C ALA A 206 -8.08 6.35 12.56
N ASP A 207 -8.72 7.40 12.07
CA ASP A 207 -10.18 7.45 11.93
C ASP A 207 -10.59 6.89 10.55
N ILE A 208 -9.75 7.07 9.52
CA ILE A 208 -10.00 6.61 8.16
C ILE A 208 -8.84 5.72 7.67
N CYS A 209 -9.15 4.46 7.37
CA CYS A 209 -8.25 3.55 6.68
C CYS A 209 -8.37 3.80 5.16
N GLN A 210 -7.45 4.58 4.58
CA GLN A 210 -7.46 4.92 3.15
C GLN A 210 -6.48 4.06 2.36
N LEU A 211 -6.79 2.76 2.25
CA LEU A 211 -5.95 1.76 1.59
C LEU A 211 -6.62 1.22 0.33
N GLY A 212 -5.95 0.36 -0.44
CA GLY A 212 -6.53 -0.27 -1.63
C GLY A 212 -7.66 -1.24 -1.29
N MET A 213 -8.48 -1.62 -2.27
CA MET A 213 -9.50 -2.67 -2.10
C MET A 213 -8.90 -4.01 -1.65
N ASP A 214 -7.66 -4.30 -1.99
CA ASP A 214 -6.93 -5.50 -1.57
C ASP A 214 -6.64 -5.55 -0.06
N GLN A 215 -6.66 -4.40 0.63
CA GLN A 215 -6.47 -4.28 2.08
C GLN A 215 -7.78 -4.40 2.88
N ARG A 216 -8.93 -4.51 2.20
CA ARG A 216 -10.26 -4.47 2.82
C ARG A 216 -10.45 -5.49 3.96
N LYS A 217 -9.93 -6.72 3.81
CA LYS A 217 -10.15 -7.81 4.78
C LYS A 217 -9.60 -7.53 6.18
N VAL A 218 -8.44 -6.88 6.28
CA VAL A 218 -7.84 -6.50 7.57
C VAL A 218 -8.51 -5.25 8.15
N ASN A 219 -8.97 -4.33 7.29
CA ASN A 219 -9.75 -3.18 7.74
C ASN A 219 -11.09 -3.62 8.34
N VAL A 220 -11.75 -4.63 7.74
CA VAL A 220 -12.95 -5.25 8.31
C VAL A 220 -12.63 -6.00 9.61
N LEU A 221 -11.48 -6.67 9.70
CA LEU A 221 -11.01 -7.30 10.95
C LEU A 221 -10.88 -6.26 12.08
N ALA A 222 -10.41 -5.04 11.78
CA ALA A 222 -10.33 -3.98 12.78
C ALA A 222 -11.72 -3.51 13.26
N ARG A 223 -12.72 -3.47 12.36
CA ARG A 223 -14.09 -3.17 12.74
C ARG A 223 -14.73 -4.27 13.59
N GLU A 224 -14.48 -5.54 13.26
CA GLU A 224 -14.89 -6.70 14.07
C GLU A 224 -14.24 -6.65 15.46
N TYR A 225 -12.94 -6.35 15.52
CA TYR A 225 -12.23 -6.19 16.78
C TYR A 225 -12.80 -5.06 17.64
N CYS A 226 -13.29 -3.96 17.05
CA CYS A 226 -14.01 -2.93 17.79
C CYS A 226 -15.26 -3.47 18.49
N ASP A 227 -15.99 -4.41 17.87
CA ASP A 227 -17.16 -5.04 18.50
C ASP A 227 -16.75 -5.87 19.71
N ASP A 228 -15.67 -6.66 19.59
CA ASP A 228 -15.13 -7.50 20.67
C ASP A 228 -14.69 -6.71 21.91
N ILE A 229 -14.14 -5.50 21.69
CA ILE A 229 -13.70 -4.60 22.77
C ILE A 229 -14.75 -3.54 23.12
N LYS A 230 -15.95 -3.60 22.53
CA LYS A 230 -17.06 -2.67 22.74
C LYS A 230 -16.69 -1.20 22.47
N ARG A 231 -15.80 -0.96 21.51
CA ARG A 231 -15.42 0.38 21.04
C ARG A 231 -16.45 0.89 20.04
N LYS A 232 -17.15 1.97 20.41
CA LYS A 232 -18.19 2.59 19.55
C LYS A 232 -17.62 3.23 18.28
N ASN A 233 -16.50 3.94 18.41
CA ASN A 233 -15.89 4.65 17.29
C ASN A 233 -15.03 3.68 16.48
N LYS A 234 -15.63 3.11 15.45
CA LYS A 234 -14.96 2.24 14.47
C LYS A 234 -14.21 3.08 13.43
N PRO A 235 -13.10 2.57 12.88
CA PRO A 235 -12.43 3.21 11.76
C PRO A 235 -13.32 3.14 10.51
N ILE A 236 -13.43 4.23 9.76
CA ILE A 236 -14.03 4.27 8.43
C ILE A 236 -13.07 3.56 7.48
N ILE A 237 -13.57 2.64 6.68
CA ILE A 237 -12.81 2.03 5.59
C ILE A 237 -13.13 2.81 4.32
N LEU A 238 -12.13 3.44 3.71
CA LEU A 238 -12.27 4.19 2.47
C LEU A 238 -11.34 3.60 1.42
N SER A 239 -11.79 2.50 0.82
CA SER A 239 -10.97 1.67 -0.06
C SER A 239 -10.94 2.24 -1.48
N HIS A 240 -9.75 2.56 -1.99
CA HIS A 240 -9.60 3.10 -3.34
C HIS A 240 -9.49 2.01 -4.41
N HIS A 241 -9.85 2.39 -5.63
CA HIS A 241 -9.81 1.55 -6.82
C HIS A 241 -8.41 0.98 -7.12
N MET A 242 -8.35 -0.26 -7.58
CA MET A 242 -7.10 -0.92 -7.95
C MET A 242 -6.78 -0.65 -9.42
N LEU A 243 -5.78 0.21 -9.67
CA LEU A 243 -5.40 0.52 -11.04
C LEU A 243 -4.81 -0.74 -11.75
N PRO A 244 -5.33 -1.11 -12.94
CA PRO A 244 -4.96 -2.34 -13.62
C PRO A 244 -3.55 -2.29 -14.20
N GLY A 245 -3.02 -3.47 -14.51
CA GLY A 245 -1.83 -3.61 -15.35
C GLY A 245 -2.13 -3.23 -16.79
N LEU A 246 -1.10 -2.89 -17.55
CA LEU A 246 -1.25 -2.47 -18.95
C LEU A 246 -1.60 -3.61 -19.91
N GLN A 247 -1.49 -4.87 -19.51
CA GLN A 247 -1.83 -6.01 -20.37
C GLN A 247 -3.25 -6.54 -20.10
N GLU A 248 -3.79 -7.30 -21.06
CA GLU A 248 -5.12 -7.88 -20.96
C GLU A 248 -5.26 -8.81 -19.74
N GLY A 249 -6.38 -8.69 -19.01
CA GLY A 249 -6.70 -9.55 -17.87
C GLY A 249 -5.93 -9.24 -16.57
N GLN A 250 -5.07 -8.22 -16.55
CA GLN A 250 -4.34 -7.83 -15.33
C GLN A 250 -5.16 -6.85 -14.48
N GLU A 251 -5.95 -7.38 -13.55
CA GLU A 251 -6.79 -6.59 -12.64
C GLU A 251 -6.00 -5.67 -11.69
N LYS A 252 -4.69 -5.88 -11.55
CA LYS A 252 -3.80 -5.06 -10.73
C LYS A 252 -2.40 -5.02 -11.34
N MET A 253 -1.75 -3.86 -11.29
CA MET A 253 -0.32 -3.75 -11.59
C MET A 253 0.52 -4.69 -10.71
N SER A 254 1.39 -5.47 -11.35
CA SER A 254 2.32 -6.35 -10.67
C SER A 254 3.75 -5.84 -10.81
N LYS A 255 4.56 -6.10 -9.77
CA LYS A 255 6.01 -5.89 -9.83
C LYS A 255 6.73 -7.02 -10.59
N SER A 256 6.08 -8.16 -10.79
CA SER A 256 6.66 -9.33 -11.45
C SER A 256 6.75 -9.18 -12.97
N ASP A 257 5.90 -8.38 -13.60
CA ASP A 257 5.99 -8.01 -15.01
C ASP A 257 6.31 -6.51 -15.16
N PRO A 258 7.59 -6.14 -15.37
CA PRO A 258 7.99 -4.75 -15.56
C PRO A 258 7.36 -4.06 -16.77
N SER A 259 6.86 -4.82 -17.76
CA SER A 259 6.20 -4.26 -18.95
C SER A 259 4.74 -3.92 -18.71
N SER A 260 4.13 -4.50 -17.67
CA SER A 260 2.74 -4.24 -17.26
C SER A 260 2.55 -2.98 -16.41
N SER A 261 3.63 -2.46 -15.83
CA SER A 261 3.58 -1.37 -14.84
C SER A 261 4.41 -0.17 -15.29
N ILE A 262 3.85 1.03 -15.15
CA ILE A 262 4.60 2.28 -15.30
C ILE A 262 5.23 2.61 -13.95
N TYR A 263 6.55 2.73 -13.92
CA TYR A 263 7.29 3.15 -12.74
C TYR A 263 7.47 4.67 -12.71
N MET A 264 7.57 5.21 -11.50
CA MET A 264 7.62 6.66 -11.27
C MET A 264 8.83 7.36 -11.88
N GLU A 265 9.92 6.61 -12.09
CA GLU A 265 11.16 7.06 -12.72
C GLU A 265 11.46 6.37 -14.06
N ASP A 266 10.44 5.80 -14.73
CA ASP A 266 10.62 5.35 -16.11
C ASP A 266 10.93 6.55 -17.01
N GLU A 267 11.86 6.38 -17.96
CA GLU A 267 12.18 7.40 -18.95
C GLU A 267 11.02 7.61 -19.92
N GLU A 268 11.00 8.75 -20.62
CA GLU A 268 9.94 9.05 -21.57
C GLU A 268 9.75 7.96 -22.64
N ALA A 269 10.87 7.43 -23.16
CA ALA A 269 10.86 6.34 -24.13
C ALA A 269 10.21 5.06 -23.57
N ASP A 270 10.43 4.74 -22.29
CA ASP A 270 9.87 3.57 -21.64
C ASP A 270 8.37 3.70 -21.45
N VAL A 271 7.89 4.88 -21.00
CA VAL A 271 6.46 5.17 -20.87
C VAL A 271 5.77 5.06 -22.23
N ASN A 272 6.35 5.68 -23.27
CA ASN A 272 5.83 5.65 -24.63
C ASN A 272 5.73 4.21 -25.15
N LEU A 273 6.77 3.40 -24.93
CA LEU A 273 6.80 2.00 -25.34
C LEU A 273 5.75 1.15 -24.62
N LYS A 274 5.60 1.33 -23.30
CA LYS A 274 4.63 0.59 -22.48
C LYS A 274 3.20 0.94 -22.87
N ILE A 275 2.86 2.22 -23.00
CA ILE A 275 1.54 2.66 -23.44
C ILE A 275 1.23 2.21 -24.88
N LYS A 276 2.21 2.25 -25.78
CA LYS A 276 2.05 1.73 -27.14
C LYS A 276 1.62 0.25 -27.13
N LYS A 277 2.24 -0.55 -26.27
CA LYS A 277 1.98 -2.00 -26.11
C LYS A 277 0.76 -2.33 -25.23
N ALA A 278 0.21 -1.36 -24.51
CA ALA A 278 -0.90 -1.59 -23.60
C ALA A 278 -2.14 -2.15 -24.30
N PHE A 279 -2.92 -2.97 -23.60
CA PHE A 279 -4.21 -3.43 -24.05
C PHE A 279 -5.19 -2.25 -24.16
N CYS A 280 -5.79 -2.06 -25.33
CA CYS A 280 -6.65 -0.91 -25.62
C CYS A 280 -7.58 -1.26 -26.80
N PRO A 281 -8.50 -2.21 -26.61
CA PRO A 281 -9.39 -2.68 -27.66
C PRO A 281 -10.28 -1.53 -28.18
N PRO A 282 -10.43 -1.35 -29.51
CA PRO A 282 -11.25 -0.29 -30.07
C PRO A 282 -12.71 -0.46 -29.66
N LYS A 283 -13.38 0.66 -29.32
CA LYS A 283 -14.81 0.71 -28.94
C LYS A 283 -15.20 -0.03 -27.66
N VAL A 284 -14.23 -0.49 -26.87
CA VAL A 284 -14.48 -1.20 -25.62
C VAL A 284 -13.93 -0.40 -24.45
N VAL A 285 -14.83 0.13 -23.61
CA VAL A 285 -14.48 0.92 -22.43
C VAL A 285 -14.21 0.03 -21.22
N GLU A 286 -14.99 -1.03 -21.05
CA GLU A 286 -14.88 -1.94 -19.91
C GLU A 286 -13.52 -2.64 -19.89
N LYS A 287 -12.85 -2.66 -18.72
CA LYS A 287 -11.55 -3.30 -18.49
C LYS A 287 -10.44 -2.83 -19.45
N ASN A 288 -10.52 -1.58 -19.90
CA ASN A 288 -9.51 -0.96 -20.76
C ASN A 288 -8.51 -0.16 -19.91
N PRO A 289 -7.27 -0.65 -19.71
CA PRO A 289 -6.34 -0.02 -18.79
C PRO A 289 -5.96 1.41 -19.23
N CYS A 290 -5.90 1.70 -20.54
CA CYS A 290 -5.63 3.06 -20.98
C CYS A 290 -6.72 4.05 -20.53
N LEU A 291 -7.99 3.65 -20.63
CA LEU A 291 -9.11 4.49 -20.21
C LEU A 291 -9.18 4.62 -18.68
N GLU A 292 -8.82 3.58 -17.94
CA GLU A 292 -8.73 3.66 -16.48
C GLU A 292 -7.62 4.61 -16.02
N TYR A 293 -6.46 4.63 -16.68
CA TYR A 293 -5.41 5.60 -16.38
C TYR A 293 -5.88 7.03 -16.67
N ILE A 294 -6.63 7.22 -17.75
CA ILE A 294 -7.23 8.53 -18.04
C ILE A 294 -8.23 8.93 -16.94
N LYS A 295 -9.13 8.01 -16.53
CA LYS A 295 -10.15 8.25 -15.51
C LYS A 295 -9.58 8.55 -14.12
N PHE A 296 -8.61 7.76 -13.67
CA PHE A 296 -8.13 7.79 -12.28
C PHE A 296 -6.83 8.57 -12.08
N ILE A 297 -6.09 8.87 -13.15
CA ILE A 297 -4.87 9.67 -13.07
C ILE A 297 -5.02 10.99 -13.83
N ILE A 298 -5.27 10.94 -15.14
CA ILE A 298 -5.19 12.15 -15.97
C ILE A 298 -6.28 13.16 -15.60
N PHE A 299 -7.56 12.74 -15.55
CA PHE A 299 -8.66 13.64 -15.20
C PHE A 299 -8.50 14.25 -13.80
N PRO A 300 -8.20 13.47 -12.74
CA PRO A 300 -7.96 14.06 -11.42
C PRO A 300 -6.72 14.96 -11.35
N TRP A 301 -5.75 14.81 -12.26
CA TRP A 301 -4.53 15.60 -12.29
C TRP A 301 -4.68 16.92 -13.06
N PHE A 302 -5.23 16.86 -14.28
CA PHE A 302 -5.31 18.00 -15.20
C PHE A 302 -6.71 18.62 -15.29
N ASN A 303 -7.75 17.96 -14.76
CA ASN A 303 -9.17 18.29 -14.93
C ASN A 303 -9.69 18.21 -16.38
N GLU A 304 -8.83 17.84 -17.33
CA GLU A 304 -9.15 17.67 -18.73
C GLU A 304 -8.18 16.69 -19.38
N PHE A 305 -8.52 16.24 -20.59
CA PHE A 305 -7.63 15.43 -21.41
C PHE A 305 -7.73 15.85 -22.87
N THR A 306 -6.61 16.25 -23.46
CA THR A 306 -6.52 16.68 -24.86
C THR A 306 -5.92 15.56 -25.70
N VAL A 307 -6.63 15.18 -26.77
CA VAL A 307 -6.15 14.25 -27.78
C VAL A 307 -5.76 15.05 -29.01
N GLU A 308 -4.46 15.10 -29.29
CA GLU A 308 -3.90 15.75 -30.47
C GLU A 308 -4.01 14.81 -31.67
N ARG A 309 -4.71 15.24 -32.72
CA ARG A 309 -5.00 14.41 -33.90
C ARG A 309 -4.87 15.23 -35.16
N LYS A 310 -4.52 14.55 -36.24
CA LYS A 310 -4.50 15.19 -37.55
C LYS A 310 -5.91 15.67 -37.95
N PRO A 311 -6.04 16.72 -38.78
CA PRO A 311 -7.34 17.19 -39.26
C PRO A 311 -8.19 16.08 -39.89
N GLU A 312 -7.57 15.11 -40.58
CA GLU A 312 -8.26 13.99 -41.21
C GLU A 312 -8.89 13.01 -40.20
N ASN A 313 -8.41 13.01 -38.95
CA ASN A 313 -8.91 12.20 -37.84
C ASN A 313 -9.79 13.01 -36.86
N GLY A 314 -10.37 14.13 -37.33
CA GLY A 314 -11.27 14.98 -36.54
C GLY A 314 -10.58 16.10 -35.75
N GLY A 315 -9.26 16.27 -35.91
CA GLY A 315 -8.49 17.34 -35.26
C GLY A 315 -8.37 17.20 -33.74
N ASP A 316 -7.67 18.17 -33.14
CA ASP A 316 -7.46 18.22 -31.69
C ASP A 316 -8.79 18.35 -30.95
N LYS A 317 -9.01 17.49 -29.95
CA LYS A 317 -10.22 17.50 -29.13
C LYS A 317 -9.84 17.46 -27.65
N THR A 318 -10.46 18.32 -26.86
CA THR A 318 -10.28 18.36 -25.39
C THR A 318 -11.54 17.89 -24.69
N PHE A 319 -11.39 16.86 -23.86
CA PHE A 319 -12.44 16.28 -23.04
C PHE A 319 -12.37 16.87 -21.62
N LYS A 320 -13.51 17.33 -21.09
CA LYS A 320 -13.62 17.90 -19.74
C LYS A 320 -14.05 16.89 -18.67
N ASN A 321 -14.58 15.76 -19.10
CA ASN A 321 -14.99 14.68 -18.20
C ASN A 321 -14.81 13.32 -18.89
N PHE A 322 -14.76 12.26 -18.09
CA PHE A 322 -14.55 10.89 -18.59
C PHE A 322 -15.73 10.37 -19.40
N LYS A 323 -16.96 10.84 -19.14
CA LYS A 323 -18.15 10.38 -19.84
C LYS A 323 -18.09 10.75 -21.32
N ASP A 324 -17.78 12.00 -21.65
CA ASP A 324 -17.68 12.44 -23.04
C ASP A 324 -16.59 11.67 -23.80
N LEU A 325 -15.48 11.37 -23.12
CA LEU A 325 -14.40 10.57 -23.69
C LEU A 325 -14.81 9.11 -23.94
N ALA A 326 -15.55 8.52 -23.00
CA ALA A 326 -16.04 7.15 -23.13
C ALA A 326 -17.06 7.03 -24.27
N ASP A 327 -18.00 7.98 -24.37
CA ASP A 327 -19.03 7.99 -25.44
C ASP A 327 -18.37 8.10 -26.84
N ASP A 328 -17.36 8.96 -26.99
CA ASP A 328 -16.56 9.10 -28.21
C ASP A 328 -15.76 7.81 -28.53
N TYR A 329 -15.24 7.14 -27.51
CA TYR A 329 -14.46 5.92 -27.69
C TYR A 329 -15.36 4.74 -28.10
N GLU A 330 -16.52 4.55 -27.46
CA GLU A 330 -17.49 3.49 -27.78
C GLU A 330 -18.12 3.66 -29.17
N SER A 331 -18.45 4.89 -29.56
CA SER A 331 -18.96 5.18 -30.91
C SER A 331 -17.89 4.92 -31.99
N GLY A 332 -16.61 5.09 -31.64
CA GLY A 332 -15.47 4.96 -32.53
C GLY A 332 -14.98 6.27 -33.12
N GLU A 333 -15.53 7.41 -32.67
CA GLU A 333 -15.04 8.75 -32.97
C GLU A 333 -13.63 9.00 -32.41
N LEU A 334 -13.24 8.26 -31.36
CA LEU A 334 -11.90 8.27 -30.80
C LEU A 334 -11.22 6.90 -30.95
N HIS A 335 -10.17 6.85 -31.77
CA HIS A 335 -9.43 5.62 -32.05
C HIS A 335 -8.29 5.39 -31.03
N PRO A 336 -7.98 4.13 -30.64
CA PRO A 336 -6.85 3.81 -29.76
C PRO A 336 -5.49 4.37 -30.22
N GLY A 337 -5.32 4.48 -31.54
CA GLY A 337 -4.11 5.01 -32.19
C GLY A 337 -3.85 6.49 -31.87
N ASP A 338 -4.90 7.25 -31.57
CA ASP A 338 -4.81 8.65 -31.16
C ASP A 338 -4.81 8.80 -29.63
N LEU A 339 -5.62 7.98 -28.95
CA LEU A 339 -5.73 7.95 -27.48
C LEU A 339 -4.39 7.66 -26.81
N LYS A 340 -3.67 6.64 -27.28
CA LYS A 340 -2.43 6.16 -26.65
C LYS A 340 -1.30 7.19 -26.67
N PRO A 341 -0.96 7.84 -27.80
CA PRO A 341 0.02 8.93 -27.82
C PRO A 341 -0.33 10.07 -26.87
N ALA A 342 -1.61 10.49 -26.84
CA ALA A 342 -2.08 11.54 -25.94
C ALA A 342 -1.93 11.14 -24.46
N LEU A 343 -2.30 9.90 -24.12
CA LEU A 343 -2.11 9.35 -22.77
C LEU A 343 -0.62 9.32 -22.38
N ALA A 344 0.25 8.82 -23.25
CA ALA A 344 1.68 8.76 -22.97
C ALA A 344 2.26 10.16 -22.74
N LYS A 345 1.90 11.13 -23.58
CA LYS A 345 2.30 12.54 -23.42
C LYS A 345 1.85 13.11 -22.07
N ALA A 346 0.60 12.88 -21.69
CA ALA A 346 0.07 13.36 -20.41
C ALA A 346 0.79 12.70 -19.21
N LEU A 347 1.02 11.40 -19.24
CA LEU A 347 1.76 10.69 -18.20
C LEU A 347 3.21 11.19 -18.07
N ASN A 348 3.89 11.41 -19.19
CA ASN A 348 5.25 11.95 -19.18
C ASN A 348 5.32 13.33 -18.52
N ARG A 349 4.33 14.20 -18.75
CA ARG A 349 4.23 15.50 -18.06
C ARG A 349 4.09 15.34 -16.55
N ILE A 350 3.30 14.37 -16.09
CA ILE A 350 3.12 14.08 -14.65
C ILE A 350 4.41 13.56 -14.01
N LEU A 351 5.15 12.71 -14.73
CA LEU A 351 6.36 12.07 -14.22
C LEU A 351 7.60 12.97 -14.31
N GLN A 352 7.56 14.04 -15.09
CA GLN A 352 8.72 14.91 -15.33
C GLN A 352 9.34 15.48 -14.04
N PRO A 353 8.58 16.02 -13.06
CA PRO A 353 9.16 16.52 -11.82
C PRO A 353 9.92 15.45 -11.02
N VAL A 354 9.47 14.20 -11.09
CA VAL A 354 10.14 13.06 -10.44
C VAL A 354 11.47 12.77 -11.13
N ARG A 355 11.50 12.74 -12.47
CA ARG A 355 12.75 12.56 -13.23
C ARG A 355 13.74 13.68 -12.95
N ASP A 356 13.27 14.93 -12.95
CA ASP A 356 14.10 16.09 -12.68
C ASP A 356 14.73 15.98 -11.28
N HIS A 357 13.95 15.66 -10.25
CA HIS A 357 14.44 15.46 -8.88
C HIS A 357 15.54 14.41 -8.79
N PHE A 358 15.33 13.23 -9.38
CA PHE A 358 16.32 12.14 -9.38
C PHE A 358 17.56 12.43 -10.23
N ASN A 359 17.50 13.40 -11.14
CA ASN A 359 18.64 13.84 -11.93
C ASN A 359 19.44 14.95 -11.26
N SER A 360 18.76 15.87 -10.56
CA SER A 360 19.37 17.06 -9.95
C SER A 360 19.85 16.85 -8.51
N ASP A 361 19.14 16.06 -7.70
CA ASP A 361 19.52 15.83 -6.31
C ASP A 361 20.49 14.63 -6.18
N PRO A 362 21.73 14.82 -5.69
CA PRO A 362 22.72 13.75 -5.61
C PRO A 362 22.30 12.57 -4.73
N LYS A 363 21.56 12.83 -3.64
CA LYS A 363 21.10 11.80 -2.71
C LYS A 363 19.97 10.99 -3.33
N ALA A 364 18.99 11.65 -3.95
CA ALA A 364 17.92 10.99 -4.67
C ALA A 364 18.50 10.14 -5.82
N LYS A 365 19.44 10.68 -6.59
CA LYS A 365 20.12 9.98 -7.68
C LYS A 365 20.83 8.70 -7.23
N ASP A 366 21.49 8.74 -6.09
CA ASP A 366 22.10 7.55 -5.48
C ASP A 366 21.06 6.52 -5.03
N LEU A 367 19.97 6.97 -4.41
CA LEU A 367 18.86 6.10 -3.99
C LEU A 367 18.28 5.33 -5.18
N VAL A 368 17.91 6.00 -6.28
CA VAL A 368 17.34 5.32 -7.46
C VAL A 368 18.34 4.34 -8.08
N LYS A 369 19.64 4.70 -8.14
CA LYS A 369 20.69 3.79 -8.64
C LYS A 369 20.76 2.52 -7.80
N ARG A 370 20.75 2.63 -6.47
CA ARG A 370 20.76 1.48 -5.56
C ARG A 370 19.51 0.63 -5.71
N VAL A 371 18.32 1.24 -5.75
CA VAL A 371 17.05 0.51 -5.89
C VAL A 371 16.98 -0.25 -7.22
N LYS A 372 17.46 0.33 -8.32
CA LYS A 372 17.52 -0.36 -9.63
C LYS A 372 18.46 -1.58 -9.65
N LEU A 373 19.42 -1.66 -8.73
CA LEU A 373 20.33 -2.82 -8.60
C LEU A 373 19.75 -3.93 -7.72
N TYR A 374 18.70 -3.66 -6.96
CA TYR A 374 18.10 -4.69 -6.11
C TYR A 374 17.24 -5.64 -6.95
N PRO A 375 17.39 -6.96 -6.79
CA PRO A 375 16.56 -7.91 -7.50
C PRO A 375 15.10 -7.70 -7.08
N VAL A 376 14.19 -7.69 -8.05
CA VAL A 376 12.76 -7.69 -7.74
C VAL A 376 12.46 -8.98 -6.98
N SER A 377 12.04 -8.86 -5.72
CA SER A 377 11.63 -10.02 -4.94
C SER A 377 10.33 -10.56 -5.51
N ASN A 378 10.42 -11.57 -6.37
CA ASN A 378 9.26 -12.36 -6.76
C ASN A 378 8.80 -13.16 -5.52
N PRO A 379 7.50 -13.20 -5.21
CA PRO A 379 7.01 -14.23 -4.29
C PRO A 379 7.43 -15.59 -4.87
N PRO A 380 7.95 -16.53 -4.06
CA PRO A 380 8.64 -17.71 -4.58
C PRO A 380 7.77 -18.65 -5.45
N TYR A 381 6.46 -18.43 -5.59
CA TYR A 381 5.60 -19.28 -6.41
C TYR A 381 4.47 -18.48 -7.09
N GLN A 382 4.75 -17.91 -8.26
CA GLN A 382 3.75 -17.68 -9.29
C GLN A 382 4.28 -18.30 -10.58
N THR A 383 4.49 -19.62 -10.58
CA THR A 383 4.60 -20.38 -11.82
C THR A 383 3.19 -20.53 -12.38
N THR A 384 2.91 -19.86 -13.49
CA THR A 384 1.74 -20.17 -14.31
C THR A 384 1.89 -21.59 -14.86
N ALA A 385 0.77 -22.28 -15.10
CA ALA A 385 0.73 -23.68 -15.58
C ALA A 385 1.40 -23.91 -16.96
N SER A 386 2.00 -22.88 -17.55
CA SER A 386 2.73 -22.90 -18.83
C SER A 386 4.21 -23.29 -18.72
N ASP A 387 4.81 -23.31 -17.52
CA ASP A 387 6.27 -23.45 -17.37
C ASP A 387 6.73 -24.86 -17.00
N VAL A 388 5.94 -25.90 -17.29
CA VAL A 388 6.42 -27.29 -17.23
C VAL A 388 7.07 -27.65 -18.56
N PRO A 389 8.40 -27.92 -18.62
CA PRO A 389 9.01 -28.39 -19.85
C PRO A 389 8.45 -29.76 -20.21
N HIS A 390 7.75 -29.87 -21.34
CA HIS A 390 7.43 -31.16 -21.95
C HIS A 390 8.74 -31.89 -22.28
N ARG A 391 9.12 -32.87 -21.44
CA ARG A 391 10.17 -33.82 -21.79
C ARG A 391 9.69 -34.69 -22.95
N LYS A 392 10.35 -34.57 -24.10
CA LYS A 392 10.23 -35.52 -25.22
C LYS A 392 10.65 -36.91 -24.75
N PRO A 393 9.94 -37.99 -25.11
CA PRO A 393 10.39 -39.34 -24.81
C PRO A 393 11.51 -39.72 -25.77
N THR A 394 12.73 -39.87 -25.26
CA THR A 394 13.84 -40.49 -25.99
C THR A 394 13.81 -42.00 -25.79
N SER A 395 13.67 -42.71 -26.90
CA SER A 395 13.89 -44.15 -27.05
C SER A 395 15.33 -44.54 -26.70
N ARG A 396 15.53 -45.60 -25.90
CA ARG A 396 16.49 -46.70 -26.20
C ARG A 396 16.47 -47.83 -25.17
N SER A 397 16.27 -49.03 -25.73
CA SER A 397 16.85 -50.36 -25.41
C SER A 397 16.87 -50.90 -23.97
N ALA A 398 16.20 -52.04 -23.84
CA ALA A 398 16.23 -52.98 -22.73
C ALA A 398 17.61 -53.60 -22.47
N VAL A 399 17.95 -53.82 -21.20
CA VAL A 399 18.61 -55.03 -20.69
C VAL A 399 18.04 -55.29 -19.29
N GLY A 400 17.54 -56.50 -19.08
CA GLY A 400 16.85 -56.88 -17.85
C GLY A 400 17.77 -57.35 -16.74
N THR A 401 17.25 -57.39 -15.52
CA THR A 401 17.52 -58.50 -14.59
C THR A 401 16.39 -58.64 -13.58
N ARG A 402 16.08 -59.90 -13.30
CA ARG A 402 14.99 -60.41 -12.45
C ARG A 402 15.03 -59.84 -11.04
N LEU A 403 13.85 -59.73 -10.42
CA LEU A 403 13.49 -60.46 -9.21
C LEU A 403 11.95 -60.56 -9.11
N LYS A 404 11.47 -61.73 -8.70
CA LYS A 404 10.07 -62.18 -8.66
C LYS A 404 9.58 -62.18 -7.18
N PRO A 405 8.29 -62.45 -6.90
CA PRO A 405 7.39 -61.58 -6.14
C PRO A 405 6.95 -62.22 -4.81
N SER A 406 6.01 -61.58 -4.09
CA SER A 406 4.96 -62.18 -3.23
C SER A 406 4.69 -61.31 -1.98
N LEU A 407 3.50 -61.12 -1.40
CA LEU A 407 2.08 -61.43 -1.64
C LEU A 407 1.27 -60.83 -0.46
N TYR A 408 -0.03 -60.55 -0.67
CA TYR A 408 -1.16 -60.49 0.30
C TYR A 408 -1.10 -59.54 1.52
N SER A 409 -2.18 -59.11 2.17
CA SER A 409 -3.53 -58.63 1.80
C SER A 409 -4.18 -58.07 3.07
N THR A 410 -5.11 -57.13 2.89
CA THR A 410 -6.29 -56.73 3.70
C THR A 410 -6.71 -57.55 4.94
N LEU A 411 -7.21 -56.84 5.98
CA LEU A 411 -8.51 -57.00 6.72
C LEU A 411 -8.40 -56.44 8.17
N THR A 412 -9.05 -55.32 8.54
CA THR A 412 -10.37 -55.10 9.21
C THR A 412 -10.46 -55.32 10.74
N ALA A 413 -11.31 -54.48 11.35
CA ALA A 413 -11.51 -54.16 12.77
C ALA A 413 -12.31 -55.15 13.64
N ARG A 414 -12.13 -55.04 14.98
CA ARG A 414 -13.02 -55.32 16.16
C ARG A 414 -12.13 -55.69 17.37
N GLN A 415 -12.39 -55.48 18.67
CA GLN A 415 -13.45 -54.89 19.51
C GLN A 415 -13.04 -55.15 20.99
N ILE A 416 -13.71 -54.49 21.95
CA ILE A 416 -13.97 -54.90 23.37
C ILE A 416 -13.09 -54.32 24.52
N ARG A 417 -13.76 -53.41 25.25
CA ARG A 417 -13.91 -53.16 26.72
C ARG A 417 -13.06 -53.94 27.74
N SER A 418 -12.66 -53.27 28.84
CA SER A 418 -12.95 -53.67 30.24
C SER A 418 -12.22 -52.78 31.29
N SER A 419 -13.02 -52.15 32.16
CA SER A 419 -12.87 -52.02 33.64
C SER A 419 -11.58 -51.39 34.23
N ALA A 420 -11.64 -50.18 34.82
CA ALA A 420 -12.05 -49.86 36.20
C ALA A 420 -11.03 -50.27 37.29
N THR A 421 -10.37 -49.30 37.92
CA THR A 421 -10.33 -49.13 39.39
C THR A 421 -9.64 -47.83 39.80
N LEU A 422 -10.28 -47.11 40.72
CA LEU A 422 -9.68 -46.05 41.53
C LEU A 422 -8.63 -46.64 42.49
N ASN A 423 -7.57 -45.87 42.76
CA ASN A 423 -6.96 -45.86 44.08
C ASN A 423 -6.40 -44.47 44.39
N THR A 424 -6.94 -43.88 45.45
CA THR A 424 -6.44 -42.74 46.19
C THR A 424 -5.17 -43.10 46.94
N PHE A 425 -4.14 -42.25 46.94
CA PHE A 425 -3.25 -42.11 48.10
C PHE A 425 -2.67 -40.70 48.19
N SER A 426 -2.70 -40.20 49.41
CA SER A 426 -2.32 -38.89 49.92
C SER A 426 -0.81 -38.69 50.06
N GLY A 427 -0.37 -37.46 49.78
CA GLY A 427 0.60 -36.67 50.56
C GLY A 427 2.03 -37.19 50.73
N CYS A 428 3.01 -36.44 50.18
CA CYS A 428 4.15 -35.99 50.97
C CYS A 428 4.89 -34.81 50.30
N THR A 429 5.22 -33.84 51.13
CA THR A 429 5.97 -32.60 50.91
C THR A 429 7.45 -32.84 50.60
N SER A 430 8.07 -32.04 49.71
CA SER A 430 9.42 -31.47 49.95
C SER A 430 9.85 -30.41 48.92
N LYS A 431 10.07 -29.20 49.45
CA LYS A 431 11.20 -28.27 49.24
C LYS A 431 11.79 -28.09 47.83
N SER A 432 11.50 -26.93 47.25
CA SER A 432 12.24 -26.27 46.17
C SER A 432 13.36 -25.37 46.74
N PRO A 433 14.57 -25.31 46.16
CA PRO A 433 15.52 -24.21 46.39
C PRO A 433 15.47 -23.14 45.26
N PRO A 434 15.94 -21.90 45.53
CA PRO A 434 15.66 -20.74 44.69
C PRO A 434 16.68 -20.52 43.57
N TRP A 435 16.19 -19.96 42.46
CA TRP A 435 16.97 -19.52 41.31
C TRP A 435 17.78 -18.25 41.64
N LYS A 436 19.11 -18.33 41.51
CA LYS A 436 20.01 -17.16 41.50
C LYS A 436 20.22 -16.66 40.08
N TRP A 437 20.06 -15.35 39.92
CA TRP A 437 20.43 -14.57 38.76
C TRP A 437 21.95 -14.57 38.56
N TYR A 438 22.41 -14.72 37.31
CA TYR A 438 23.76 -14.36 36.91
C TYR A 438 23.69 -13.31 35.80
N VAL A 439 24.18 -12.13 36.15
CA VAL A 439 24.65 -11.08 35.25
C VAL A 439 26.00 -11.54 34.69
N MET A 440 26.20 -11.46 33.37
CA MET A 440 27.54 -11.38 32.80
C MET A 440 27.61 -10.26 31.77
N LEU A 441 28.36 -9.23 32.16
CA LEU A 441 29.08 -8.32 31.28
C LEU A 441 30.25 -9.10 30.64
N GLY A 442 30.50 -8.83 29.36
CA GLY A 442 31.61 -9.34 28.56
C GLY A 442 31.45 -8.88 27.12
#